data_AF-A0A1H5TN90-F1
#
_entry.id   AF-A0A1H5TN90-F1
#
_cell.length_a   1.000
_cell.length_b   1.000
_cell.length_c   1.000
_cell.angle_alpha   90.00
_cell.angle_beta   90.00
_cell.angle_gamma   90.00
#
_symmetry.space_group_name_H-M   'P 1'
#
loop_
_entity.id
_entity.type
_entity.pdbx_description
1 polymer ?
#
loop_
_entity_poly.entity_id
_entity_poly.type
_entity_poly.pdbx_seq_one_letter_code
_entity_poly.pdbx_strand_id
1 'polypeptide(L)'
;MNITLEAVEKVMEQTGVDYKAAKEALVKTDGDVDAAIKLIQPDSKDVSDDIKEAMDKLKKKVEEGNVDRIQIKKGNEVVFSVPVNVGIVGGILGLAAAPWALIAGSVAAFGLGCRLEVVKKDGTTDEIK
;
A
#
# COMPACT_ATOMS: atom_id res chain seq x y z
N MET A 1 -16.89 -25.78 -1.31
CA MET A 1 -16.11 -24.87 -0.45
C MET A 1 -16.45 -25.23 0.99
N ASN A 2 -15.53 -25.86 1.72
CA ASN A 2 -15.74 -26.29 3.11
C ASN A 2 -14.72 -25.60 4.01
N ILE A 3 -15.13 -24.52 4.68
CA ILE A 3 -14.35 -23.90 5.75
C ILE A 3 -14.69 -24.65 7.03
N THR A 4 -13.75 -25.44 7.57
CA THR A 4 -13.93 -26.19 8.82
C THR A 4 -13.69 -25.29 10.03
N LEU A 5 -14.27 -25.65 11.17
CA LEU A 5 -14.01 -24.94 12.42
C LEU A 5 -12.52 -24.99 12.80
N GLU A 6 -11.89 -26.15 12.59
CA GLU A 6 -10.46 -26.39 12.80
C GLU A 6 -9.59 -25.43 11.96
N ALA A 7 -9.96 -25.17 10.71
CA ALA A 7 -9.25 -24.20 9.87
C ALA A 7 -9.36 -22.78 10.44
N VAL A 8 -10.54 -22.38 10.92
CA VAL A 8 -10.74 -21.06 11.54
C VAL A 8 -9.96 -20.93 12.84
N GLU A 9 -9.97 -21.96 13.69
CA GLU A 9 -9.21 -22.00 14.95
C GLU A 9 -7.71 -21.89 14.71
N LYS A 10 -7.18 -22.66 13.75
CA LYS A 10 -5.76 -22.59 13.38
C LYS A 10 -5.34 -21.18 12.91
N VAL A 11 -6.16 -20.53 12.09
CA VAL A 11 -5.89 -19.14 11.68
C VAL A 11 -5.94 -18.18 12.87
N MET A 12 -6.92 -18.31 13.76
CA MET A 12 -7.01 -17.48 14.98
C MET A 12 -5.81 -17.67 15.91
N GLU A 13 -5.37 -18.91 16.17
CA GLU A 13 -4.24 -19.20 17.03
C GLU A 13 -2.92 -18.64 16.48
N GLN A 14 -2.72 -18.73 15.16
CA GLN A 14 -1.47 -18.27 14.54
C GLN A 14 -1.43 -16.76 14.32
N THR A 15 -2.58 -16.11 14.12
CA THR A 15 -2.64 -14.67 13.79
C THR A 15 -3.11 -13.78 14.93
N GLY A 16 -3.77 -14.35 15.95
CA GLY A 16 -4.34 -13.64 17.10
C GLY A 16 -5.61 -12.85 16.79
N VAL A 17 -6.24 -13.04 15.62
CA VAL A 17 -7.47 -12.33 15.24
C VAL A 17 -8.73 -13.04 15.75
N ASP A 18 -9.85 -12.32 15.76
CA ASP A 18 -11.14 -12.88 16.13
C ASP A 18 -11.71 -13.83 15.05
N TYR A 19 -12.72 -14.62 15.45
CA TYR A 19 -13.39 -15.59 14.57
C TYR A 19 -13.92 -14.96 13.27
N LYS A 20 -14.42 -13.73 13.34
CA LYS A 20 -15.00 -13.06 12.17
C LYS A 20 -13.90 -12.74 11.15
N ALA A 21 -12.80 -12.15 11.60
CA ALA A 21 -11.64 -11.85 10.76
C ALA A 21 -11.01 -13.11 10.16
N ALA A 22 -10.82 -14.16 10.97
CA ALA A 22 -10.29 -15.44 10.50
C ALA A 22 -11.20 -16.10 9.45
N LYS A 23 -12.52 -16.08 9.68
CA LYS A 23 -13.50 -16.60 8.72
C LYS A 23 -13.52 -15.79 7.42
N GLU A 24 -13.48 -14.46 7.50
CA GLU A 24 -13.43 -13.61 6.31
C GLU A 24 -12.16 -13.86 5.48
N ALA A 25 -11.01 -14.05 6.12
CA ALA A 25 -9.76 -14.38 5.43
C ALA A 25 -9.87 -15.73 4.70
N LEU A 26 -10.37 -16.78 5.37
CA LEU A 26 -10.58 -18.10 4.77
C LEU A 26 -11.60 -18.07 3.62
N VAL A 27 -12.61 -17.20 3.68
CA VAL A 27 -13.55 -17.00 2.55
C VAL A 27 -12.84 -16.37 1.35
N LYS A 28 -11.93 -15.41 1.58
CA LYS A 28 -11.16 -14.75 0.52
C LYS A 28 -10.08 -15.64 -0.10
N THR A 29 -9.65 -16.68 0.61
CA THR A 29 -8.60 -17.61 0.17
C THR A 29 -9.13 -19.00 -0.18
N ASP A 30 -10.43 -19.12 -0.46
CA ASP A 30 -11.08 -20.38 -0.85
C ASP A 30 -10.89 -21.55 0.14
N GLY A 31 -10.68 -21.23 1.42
CA GLY A 31 -10.45 -22.20 2.50
C GLY A 31 -8.99 -22.60 2.71
N ASP A 32 -8.04 -21.96 2.02
CA ASP A 32 -6.61 -22.15 2.25
C ASP A 32 -6.16 -21.43 3.53
N VAL A 33 -5.69 -22.21 4.50
CA VAL A 33 -5.24 -21.74 5.83
C VAL A 33 -3.95 -20.93 5.74
N ASP A 34 -2.97 -21.38 4.96
CA ASP A 34 -1.68 -20.72 4.88
C ASP A 34 -1.81 -19.38 4.13
N ALA A 35 -2.62 -19.37 3.06
CA ALA A 35 -2.96 -18.13 2.37
C ALA A 35 -3.78 -17.18 3.26
N ALA A 36 -4.70 -17.70 4.10
CA ALA A 36 -5.46 -16.86 5.03
C ALA A 36 -4.57 -16.23 6.10
N ILE A 37 -3.63 -17.00 6.67
CA ILE A 37 -2.62 -16.50 7.62
C ILE A 37 -1.77 -15.42 6.95
N LYS A 38 -1.27 -15.67 5.75
CA LYS A 38 -0.48 -14.70 4.98
C LYS A 38 -1.27 -13.43 4.63
N LEU A 39 -2.57 -13.55 4.39
CA LEU A 39 -3.45 -12.40 4.13
C LEU A 39 -3.62 -11.52 5.38
N ILE A 40 -3.64 -12.12 6.57
CA ILE A 40 -3.78 -11.41 7.84
C ILE A 40 -2.43 -10.86 8.33
N GLN A 41 -1.36 -11.65 8.19
CA GLN A 41 0.01 -11.32 8.60
C GLN A 41 0.96 -11.59 7.41
N PRO A 42 1.07 -10.64 6.47
CA PRO A 42 1.99 -10.79 5.37
C PRO A 42 3.44 -10.78 5.88
N ASP A 43 4.28 -11.63 5.30
CA ASP A 43 5.71 -11.67 5.63
C ASP A 43 6.35 -10.29 5.39
N SER A 44 7.20 -9.85 6.31
CA SER A 44 7.88 -8.56 6.21
C SER A 44 8.72 -8.40 4.93
N LYS A 45 9.18 -9.51 4.35
CA LYS A 45 9.89 -9.55 3.06
C LYS A 45 8.97 -9.27 1.89
N ASP A 46 7.79 -9.91 1.84
CA ASP A 46 6.82 -9.71 0.76
C ASP A 46 6.29 -8.28 0.77
N VAL A 47 5.98 -7.75 1.97
CA VAL A 47 5.63 -6.33 2.13
C VAL A 47 6.75 -5.42 1.63
N SER A 48 8.01 -5.75 1.91
CA SER A 48 9.14 -4.93 1.46
C SER A 48 9.31 -4.92 -0.05
N ASP A 49 9.03 -6.02 -0.73
CA ASP A 49 9.17 -6.12 -2.19
C ASP A 49 7.97 -5.47 -2.91
N ASP A 50 6.75 -5.63 -2.39
CA ASP A 50 5.57 -4.89 -2.88
C ASP A 50 5.77 -3.38 -2.76
N ILE A 51 6.32 -2.91 -1.64
CA ILE A 51 6.66 -1.49 -1.42
C ILE A 51 7.70 -1.01 -2.45
N LYS A 52 8.74 -1.80 -2.72
CA LYS A 52 9.76 -1.42 -3.73
C LYS A 52 9.13 -1.32 -5.11
N GLU A 53 8.29 -2.28 -5.49
CA GLU A 53 7.62 -2.28 -6.80
C GLU A 53 6.71 -1.05 -6.95
N ALA A 54 5.88 -0.76 -5.94
CA ALA A 54 5.03 0.42 -5.94
C ALA A 54 5.86 1.72 -6.03
N MET A 55 6.97 1.79 -5.30
CA MET A 55 7.88 2.95 -5.35
C MET A 55 8.55 3.11 -6.72
N ASP A 56 8.92 2.02 -7.38
CA ASP A 56 9.54 2.10 -8.70
C ASP A 56 8.53 2.47 -9.79
N LYS A 57 7.29 2.00 -9.71
CA LYS A 57 6.18 2.47 -10.57
C LYS A 57 5.92 3.96 -10.35
N LEU A 58 5.88 4.40 -9.10
CA LEU A 58 5.68 5.79 -8.73
C LEU A 58 6.78 6.69 -9.31
N LYS A 59 8.05 6.32 -9.15
CA LYS A 59 9.19 7.06 -9.72
C LYS A 59 9.09 7.17 -11.23
N LYS A 60 8.79 6.08 -11.94
CA LYS A 60 8.59 6.10 -13.40
C LYS A 60 7.53 7.10 -13.82
N LYS A 61 6.36 7.10 -13.16
CA LYS A 61 5.30 8.08 -13.46
C LYS A 61 5.75 9.52 -13.21
N VAL A 62 6.53 9.75 -12.16
CA VAL A 62 7.11 11.07 -11.88
C VAL A 62 8.12 11.48 -12.96
N GLU A 63 8.97 10.56 -13.42
CA GLU A 63 9.93 10.78 -14.51
C GLU A 63 9.25 11.07 -15.85
N GLU A 64 8.07 10.50 -16.11
CA GLU A 64 7.22 10.84 -17.27
C GLU A 64 6.76 12.31 -17.26
N GLY A 65 6.90 13.02 -16.14
CA GLY A 65 6.72 14.47 -16.05
C GLY A 65 5.26 14.95 -16.06
N ASN A 66 4.29 14.02 -16.07
CA ASN A 66 2.85 14.33 -16.05
C ASN A 66 2.23 14.33 -14.65
N VAL A 67 3.05 14.39 -13.59
CA VAL A 67 2.58 14.36 -12.20
C VAL A 67 2.56 15.77 -11.61
N ASP A 68 1.42 16.15 -11.03
CA ASP A 68 1.27 17.38 -10.22
C ASP A 68 1.66 17.13 -8.76
N ARG A 69 1.10 16.08 -8.16
CA ARG A 69 1.33 15.70 -6.76
C ARG A 69 1.09 14.21 -6.50
N ILE A 70 1.70 13.71 -5.44
CA ILE A 70 1.51 12.35 -4.91
C ILE A 70 0.64 12.45 -3.66
N GLN A 71 -0.33 11.55 -3.51
CA GLN A 71 -1.23 11.50 -2.37
C GLN A 71 -1.28 10.10 -1.76
N ILE A 72 -1.48 10.05 -0.45
CA ILE A 72 -1.83 8.83 0.26
C ILE A 72 -3.21 9.04 0.86
N LYS A 73 -4.12 8.10 0.59
CA LYS A 73 -5.50 8.13 1.09
C LYS A 73 -5.78 6.97 2.02
N LYS A 74 -6.62 7.18 3.03
CA LYS A 74 -7.22 6.10 3.84
C LYS A 74 -8.73 6.19 3.66
N GLY A 75 -9.31 5.22 2.95
CA GLY A 75 -10.70 5.34 2.50
C GLY A 75 -10.87 6.52 1.52
N ASN A 76 -11.61 7.55 1.93
CA ASN A 76 -11.88 8.77 1.14
C ASN A 76 -11.07 9.99 1.62
N GLU A 77 -10.28 9.85 2.69
CA GLU A 77 -9.53 10.95 3.28
C GLU A 77 -8.09 10.97 2.77
N VAL A 78 -7.58 12.15 2.39
CA VAL A 78 -6.18 12.35 2.03
C VAL A 78 -5.37 12.56 3.29
N VAL A 79 -4.55 11.57 3.65
CA VAL A 79 -3.70 11.61 4.85
C VAL A 79 -2.33 12.24 4.58
N PHE A 80 -1.89 12.24 3.32
CA PHE A 80 -0.63 12.83 2.91
C PHE A 80 -0.73 13.33 1.47
N SER A 81 -0.16 14.50 1.16
CA SER A 81 -0.16 15.07 -0.19
C SER A 81 1.09 15.92 -0.42
N VAL A 82 1.89 15.58 -1.44
CA VAL A 82 3.13 16.28 -1.77
C VAL A 82 3.19 16.63 -3.26
N PRO A 83 3.37 17.91 -3.63
CA PRO A 83 3.55 18.32 -5.01
C PRO A 83 4.89 17.83 -5.58
N VAL A 84 4.86 17.41 -6.84
CA VAL A 84 6.02 16.92 -7.61
C VAL A 84 6.52 17.98 -8.61
N ASN A 85 5.77 19.07 -8.77
CA ASN A 85 6.10 20.13 -9.71
C ASN A 85 7.54 20.66 -9.53
N VAL A 86 8.28 20.60 -10.65
CA VAL A 86 9.68 20.99 -10.87
C VAL A 86 9.88 22.53 -10.80
N GLY A 87 9.11 23.21 -9.94
CA GLY A 87 9.06 24.66 -9.77
C GLY A 87 9.92 25.19 -8.62
N ILE A 88 10.79 24.38 -8.00
CA ILE A 88 11.90 24.86 -7.19
C ILE A 88 13.05 25.21 -8.14
N VAL A 89 12.85 26.26 -8.93
CA VAL A 89 13.95 26.89 -9.68
C VAL A 89 14.82 27.60 -8.65
N GLY A 90 15.69 26.84 -7.97
CA GLY A 90 16.50 27.36 -6.88
C GLY A 90 17.34 26.31 -6.16
N GLY A 91 17.95 25.38 -6.89
CA GLY A 91 19.04 24.58 -6.35
C GLY A 91 18.87 23.08 -6.51
N ILE A 92 20.02 22.44 -6.68
CA ILE A 92 20.30 20.99 -6.77
C ILE A 92 19.69 20.15 -5.61
N LEU A 93 18.94 20.78 -4.70
CA LEU A 93 18.34 20.23 -3.49
C LEU A 93 16.80 20.02 -3.56
N GLY A 94 16.09 20.61 -4.54
CA GLY A 94 14.63 20.59 -4.59
C GLY A 94 13.98 19.25 -4.95
N LEU A 95 14.69 18.39 -5.69
CA LEU A 95 14.26 17.03 -6.06
C LEU A 95 15.10 15.93 -5.39
N ALA A 96 16.33 16.23 -4.96
CA ALA A 96 17.20 15.27 -4.29
C ALA A 96 16.77 14.98 -2.84
N ALA A 97 16.05 15.91 -2.20
CA ALA A 97 15.41 15.72 -0.90
C ALA A 97 13.94 15.28 -1.01
N ALA A 98 13.50 14.80 -2.18
CA ALA A 98 12.13 14.34 -2.36
C ALA A 98 11.78 13.28 -1.30
N PRO A 99 10.59 13.37 -0.68
CA PRO A 99 10.23 12.65 0.53
C PRO A 99 9.89 11.18 0.22
N TRP A 100 10.69 10.51 -0.61
CA TRP A 100 10.55 9.10 -0.93
C TRP A 100 10.63 8.23 0.31
N ALA A 101 11.48 8.59 1.29
CA ALA A 101 11.52 7.92 2.57
C ALA A 101 10.21 8.11 3.39
N LEU A 102 9.58 9.29 3.34
CA LEU A 102 8.30 9.54 4.01
C LEU A 102 7.14 8.85 3.29
N ILE A 103 7.16 8.85 1.96
CA ILE A 103 6.19 8.11 1.14
C ILE A 103 6.36 6.62 1.41
N ALA A 104 7.57 6.06 1.32
CA ALA A 104 7.86 4.66 1.63
C ALA A 104 7.50 4.28 3.07
N GLY A 105 7.74 5.15 4.05
CA GLY A 105 7.33 4.94 5.44
C GLY A 105 5.80 4.96 5.63
N SER A 106 5.10 5.83 4.89
CA SER A 106 3.63 5.89 4.91
C SER A 106 2.99 4.73 4.14
N VAL A 107 3.69 4.21 3.13
CA VAL A 107 3.39 3.03 2.34
C VAL A 107 3.59 1.75 3.16
N ALA A 108 4.59 1.67 4.04
CA ALA A 108 4.70 0.56 5.00
C ALA A 108 3.48 0.45 5.93
N ALA A 109 2.72 1.53 6.12
CA ALA A 109 1.43 1.51 6.82
C ALA A 109 0.27 0.97 5.96
N PHE A 110 0.50 0.46 4.74
CA PHE A 110 -0.54 -0.10 3.85
C PHE A 110 -1.30 -1.29 4.44
N GLY A 111 -0.71 -2.01 5.41
CA GLY A 111 -1.43 -2.99 6.23
C GLY A 111 -2.65 -2.42 7.00
N LEU A 112 -2.83 -1.09 7.02
CA LEU A 112 -3.93 -0.39 7.70
C LEU A 112 -4.97 0.21 6.74
N GLY A 113 -4.97 -0.16 5.44
CA GLY A 113 -5.99 0.27 4.47
C GLY A 113 -5.74 1.63 3.81
N CYS A 114 -4.47 2.01 3.68
CA CYS A 114 -4.06 3.19 2.91
C CYS A 114 -3.95 2.86 1.39
N ARG A 115 -4.00 3.88 0.53
CA ARG A 115 -3.85 3.80 -0.94
C ARG A 115 -2.90 4.89 -1.43
N LEU A 116 -2.02 4.55 -2.36
CA LEU A 116 -1.12 5.49 -3.03
C LEU A 116 -1.74 5.98 -4.33
N GLU A 117 -1.84 7.29 -4.51
CA GLU A 117 -2.37 7.90 -5.73
C GLU A 117 -1.42 8.95 -6.29
N VAL A 118 -1.40 9.03 -7.61
CA VAL A 118 -0.72 10.07 -8.37
C VAL A 118 -1.78 10.95 -9.00
N VAL A 119 -1.74 12.24 -8.69
CA VAL A 119 -2.58 13.25 -9.33
C VAL A 119 -1.79 13.85 -10.49
N LYS A 120 -2.34 13.74 -11.70
CA LYS A 120 -1.75 14.29 -12.92
C LYS A 120 -2.04 15.78 -13.04
N LYS A 121 -1.30 16.43 -13.96
CA LYS A 121 -1.48 17.86 -14.26
C LYS A 121 -2.86 18.21 -14.84
N ASP A 122 -3.54 17.25 -15.46
CA ASP A 122 -4.91 17.40 -15.97
C ASP A 122 -6.00 17.19 -14.89
N GLY A 123 -5.60 16.90 -13.64
CA GLY A 123 -6.51 16.63 -12.52
C GLY A 123 -7.00 15.20 -12.43
N THR A 124 -6.64 14.32 -13.37
CA THR A 124 -6.95 12.88 -13.28
C THR A 124 -6.05 12.20 -12.26
N THR A 125 -6.53 11.10 -11.66
CA THR A 125 -5.82 10.35 -10.62
C THR A 125 -5.56 8.92 -11.05
N ASP A 126 -4.34 8.45 -10.86
CA ASP A 126 -4.00 7.04 -11.02
C ASP A 126 -3.58 6.43 -9.67
N GLU A 127 -4.22 5.34 -9.28
CA GLU A 127 -3.79 4.52 -8.15
C GLU A 127 -2.52 3.74 -8.51
N ILE A 128 -1.55 3.72 -7.61
CA ILE A 128 -0.36 2.87 -7.70
C ILE A 128 -0.65 1.60 -6.89
N LYS A 129 -0.79 0.48 -7.61
CA LYS A 129 -0.87 -0.87 -7.04
C LYS A 129 0.50 -1.46 -6.82
#